data_AF-A0A817LY71-F1
#
_entry.id   AF-A0A817LY71-F1
#
_cell.length_a   1.000
_cell.length_b   1.000
_cell.length_c   1.000
_cell.angle_alpha   90.00
_cell.angle_beta   90.00
_cell.angle_gamma   90.00
#
_symmetry.space_group_name_H-M   'P 1'
#
loop_
_entity.id
_entity.type
_entity.pdbx_description
1 polymer ?
#
loop_
_entity_poly.entity_id
_entity_poly.type
_entity_poly.pdbx_seq_one_letter_code
_entity_poly.pdbx_strand_id
1 'polypeptide(L)'
;MKITTKRKTKKQSTKRRQKSAPTGLNGAYWNDAPVDRHKNRPTFEFVSESENTLIYSNKTFLTCRSPTNSFFLCQTLQNVYRDTQQIRIRWYSFVDENQDENKVDENTYFKESYPDTIEIETILTAIETVNRYSDKTITLHKQDIVKTKSLLQKSIKAESSVLKNTKSKKRKVTINSDVASPVRKRRRTVDVNGIEQKTVPKKSKANLFKVQSNRFLKENQAVTDYQVDPFFELNVSVPFISSSVQSKLAIRAVLLNDADLLKSLIDDVDRVYSVHIKRDLPKSFSAIHYAVRNNNIELLEILIEDLLHPKSGRCSYPEVTLKKQTTGNASIRTLGFLTAEIMASRGAREGNNALLKVWH
;
A
#
# COMPACT_ATOMS: atom_id res chain seq x y z
N MET A 1 59.72 -62.13 12.97
CA MET A 1 58.96 -61.86 14.21
C MET A 1 57.66 -61.14 13.87
N LYS A 2 56.57 -61.31 14.64
CA LYS A 2 55.30 -60.60 14.42
C LYS A 2 55.22 -59.39 15.35
N ILE A 3 54.93 -58.20 14.82
CA ILE A 3 54.66 -56.99 15.61
C ILE A 3 53.27 -56.47 15.21
N THR A 4 52.36 -56.32 16.17
CA THR A 4 50.96 -55.96 15.94
C THR A 4 50.57 -54.71 16.73
N THR A 5 50.24 -53.62 16.02
CA THR A 5 49.95 -52.31 16.61
C THR A 5 48.45 -51.97 16.54
N LYS A 6 47.70 -52.33 17.60
CA LYS A 6 46.26 -52.01 17.71
C LYS A 6 46.03 -50.52 18.01
N ARG A 7 45.54 -49.73 17.05
CA ARG A 7 44.97 -48.39 17.31
C ARG A 7 43.63 -48.51 18.04
N LYS A 8 43.50 -47.86 19.20
CA LYS A 8 42.23 -47.74 19.96
C LYS A 8 41.42 -46.55 19.46
N THR A 9 40.13 -46.73 19.18
CA THR A 9 39.17 -45.65 18.93
C THR A 9 38.41 -45.32 20.22
N LYS A 10 38.16 -44.03 20.49
CA LYS A 10 37.61 -43.53 21.77
C LYS A 10 36.21 -42.92 21.54
N LYS A 11 35.16 -43.75 21.61
CA LYS A 11 33.77 -43.24 21.67
C LYS A 11 33.48 -42.69 23.06
N GLN A 12 33.08 -41.42 23.17
CA GLN A 12 32.50 -40.86 24.40
C GLN A 12 30.98 -41.01 24.36
N SER A 13 30.36 -41.31 25.51
CA SER A 13 28.93 -41.52 25.66
C SER A 13 28.28 -40.41 26.48
N THR A 14 27.21 -39.82 25.95
CA THR A 14 26.43 -38.77 26.60
C THR A 14 25.37 -39.35 27.53
N LYS A 15 25.65 -39.38 28.85
CA LYS A 15 24.68 -39.83 29.85
C LYS A 15 23.54 -38.82 30.00
N ARG A 16 22.29 -39.27 29.75
CA ARG A 16 21.09 -38.60 30.29
C ARG A 16 21.21 -38.49 31.82
N ARG A 17 20.97 -37.31 32.39
CA ARG A 17 20.68 -37.15 33.82
C ARG A 17 19.19 -36.88 33.99
N GLN A 18 18.47 -37.81 34.61
CA GLN A 18 17.23 -37.48 35.29
C GLN A 18 17.57 -36.67 36.55
N LYS A 19 16.67 -35.78 36.97
CA LYS A 19 16.63 -35.23 38.33
C LYS A 19 15.18 -35.18 38.80
N SER A 20 14.99 -35.39 40.10
CA SER A 20 13.71 -35.53 40.79
C SER A 20 13.10 -34.19 41.18
N ALA A 21 11.79 -34.20 41.43
CA ALA A 21 11.08 -33.14 42.14
C ALA A 21 11.26 -33.29 43.67
N PRO A 22 11.13 -32.19 44.44
CA PRO A 22 10.78 -32.20 45.85
C PRO A 22 9.30 -31.84 46.09
N THR A 23 8.74 -32.30 47.21
CA THR A 23 7.36 -32.02 47.68
C THR A 23 7.25 -30.64 48.34
N GLY A 24 6.02 -30.20 48.69
CA GLY A 24 5.71 -28.90 49.30
C GLY A 24 6.18 -28.73 50.77
N LEU A 25 5.63 -27.80 51.56
CA LEU A 25 4.34 -27.09 51.47
C LEU A 25 4.41 -25.72 52.19
N ASN A 26 3.27 -25.00 52.25
CA ASN A 26 3.00 -23.73 52.95
C ASN A 26 3.57 -22.45 52.27
N GLY A 27 2.85 -21.33 52.20
CA GLY A 27 1.41 -21.15 52.47
C GLY A 27 0.99 -19.69 52.73
N ALA A 28 0.08 -19.17 51.91
CA ALA A 28 -0.76 -17.99 52.21
C ALA A 28 -1.93 -17.93 51.21
N TYR A 29 -3.17 -18.14 51.67
CA TYR A 29 -4.37 -17.85 50.88
C TYR A 29 -4.77 -16.39 51.07
N TRP A 30 -4.97 -15.67 49.99
CA TRP A 30 -5.86 -14.50 49.96
C TRP A 30 -7.03 -14.82 49.03
N ASN A 31 -8.24 -14.76 49.59
CA ASN A 31 -9.47 -14.95 48.83
C ASN A 31 -9.88 -13.59 48.26
N ASP A 32 -9.90 -13.46 46.93
CA ASP A 32 -10.57 -12.37 46.24
C ASP A 32 -11.47 -12.92 45.15
N ALA A 33 -12.70 -12.40 45.09
CA ALA A 33 -13.74 -12.88 44.17
C ALA A 33 -13.51 -12.38 42.73
N PRO A 34 -14.04 -13.07 41.70
CA PRO A 34 -13.99 -12.58 40.33
C PRO A 34 -14.82 -11.29 40.18
N VAL A 35 -14.15 -10.14 40.14
CA VAL A 35 -14.79 -8.84 39.93
C VAL A 35 -15.27 -8.69 38.48
N ASP A 36 -16.59 -8.57 38.30
CA ASP A 36 -17.24 -8.31 37.00
C ASP A 36 -16.76 -7.01 36.35
N ARG A 37 -15.80 -7.09 35.42
CA ARG A 37 -15.30 -5.93 34.65
C ARG A 37 -16.20 -5.55 33.47
N HIS A 38 -17.52 -5.69 33.62
CA HIS A 38 -18.53 -5.44 32.57
C HIS A 38 -19.69 -4.55 33.04
N LYS A 39 -19.42 -3.48 33.81
CA LYS A 39 -20.43 -2.45 34.13
C LYS A 39 -20.06 -1.00 33.79
N ASN A 40 -18.78 -0.63 33.72
CA ASN A 40 -18.36 0.73 33.37
C ASN A 40 -17.78 0.81 31.94
N ARG A 41 -18.65 0.66 30.94
CA ARG A 41 -18.40 1.19 29.59
C ARG A 41 -19.29 2.42 29.43
N PRO A 42 -18.79 3.59 29.00
CA PRO A 42 -19.65 4.75 28.79
C PRO A 42 -20.70 4.40 27.74
N THR A 43 -21.98 4.57 28.10
CA THR A 43 -23.09 4.55 27.16
C THR A 43 -22.96 5.77 26.26
N PHE A 44 -22.41 5.55 25.06
CA PHE A 44 -22.37 6.57 24.02
C PHE A 44 -23.81 6.88 23.61
N GLU A 45 -24.30 8.06 24.00
CA GLU A 45 -25.68 8.46 23.71
C GLU A 45 -25.90 8.53 22.21
N PHE A 46 -26.99 7.92 21.75
CA PHE A 46 -27.20 7.62 20.34
C PHE A 46 -27.76 8.84 19.60
N VAL A 47 -26.87 9.76 19.22
CA VAL A 47 -27.27 11.00 18.53
C VAL A 47 -27.68 10.70 17.08
N SER A 48 -28.94 10.98 16.80
CA SER A 48 -29.61 10.95 15.49
C SER A 48 -29.62 9.61 14.74
N GLU A 49 -30.83 9.10 14.52
CA GLU A 49 -31.12 8.23 13.38
C GLU A 49 -30.97 9.03 12.08
N SER A 50 -29.76 9.07 11.52
CA SER A 50 -29.67 9.15 10.07
C SER A 50 -30.23 7.83 9.51
N GLU A 51 -31.18 7.92 8.57
CA GLU A 51 -31.71 6.76 7.86
C GLU A 51 -30.65 6.18 6.89
N ASN A 52 -29.58 5.64 7.47
CA ASN A 52 -28.43 5.09 6.79
C ASN A 52 -28.88 3.88 5.96
N THR A 53 -29.26 4.17 4.71
CA THR A 53 -29.90 3.21 3.82
C THR A 53 -28.94 2.03 3.63
N LEU A 54 -29.34 0.84 4.11
CA LEU A 54 -28.54 -0.37 3.98
C LEU A 54 -28.51 -0.79 2.52
N ILE A 55 -27.33 -0.70 1.89
CA ILE A 55 -27.13 -1.09 0.49
C ILE A 55 -26.82 -2.59 0.40
N TYR A 56 -25.89 -3.08 1.24
CA TYR A 56 -25.53 -4.49 1.33
C TYR A 56 -25.45 -4.93 2.79
N SER A 57 -26.02 -6.10 3.11
CA SER A 57 -25.90 -6.69 4.44
C SER A 57 -24.57 -7.44 4.60
N ASN A 58 -24.19 -7.72 5.84
CA ASN A 58 -23.01 -8.54 6.12
C ASN A 58 -23.18 -9.95 5.50
N LYS A 59 -22.11 -10.47 4.86
CA LYS A 59 -22.04 -11.74 4.13
C LYS A 59 -22.73 -11.79 2.76
N THR A 60 -23.23 -10.65 2.24
CA THR A 60 -23.62 -10.53 0.81
C THR A 60 -22.43 -10.79 -0.10
N PHE A 61 -22.64 -11.50 -1.21
CA PHE A 61 -21.65 -11.68 -2.26
C PHE A 61 -21.72 -10.52 -3.26
N LEU A 62 -20.57 -10.04 -3.71
CA LEU A 62 -20.44 -8.93 -4.65
C LEU A 62 -19.49 -9.32 -5.79
N THR A 63 -19.76 -8.83 -7.00
CA THR A 63 -18.78 -8.82 -8.09
C THR A 63 -18.13 -7.45 -8.19
N CYS A 64 -16.80 -7.42 -8.29
CA CYS A 64 -16.01 -6.20 -8.43
C CYS A 64 -15.26 -6.20 -9.76
N ARG A 65 -15.01 -5.03 -10.32
CA ARG A 65 -14.32 -4.90 -11.61
C ARG A 65 -12.81 -5.14 -11.48
N SER A 66 -12.26 -5.95 -12.37
CA SER A 66 -10.80 -6.08 -12.54
C SER A 66 -10.24 -5.02 -13.52
N PRO A 67 -9.01 -4.51 -13.29
CA PRO A 67 -8.25 -3.79 -14.32
C PRO A 67 -8.01 -4.60 -15.61
N THR A 68 -8.02 -5.94 -15.55
CA THR A 68 -7.77 -6.82 -16.71
C THR A 68 -8.99 -7.00 -17.63
N ASN A 69 -10.09 -6.28 -17.38
CA ASN A 69 -11.42 -6.45 -18.03
C ASN A 69 -12.11 -7.79 -17.72
N SER A 70 -11.69 -8.47 -16.65
CA SER A 70 -12.45 -9.54 -15.97
C SER A 70 -13.25 -8.97 -14.78
N PHE A 71 -13.85 -9.83 -13.97
CA PHE A 71 -14.44 -9.48 -12.68
C PHE A 71 -13.93 -10.42 -11.59
N PHE A 72 -13.82 -9.90 -10.37
CA PHE A 72 -13.50 -10.66 -9.17
C PHE A 72 -14.75 -10.91 -8.33
N LEU A 73 -14.73 -11.98 -7.52
CA LEU A 73 -15.78 -12.31 -6.56
C LEU A 73 -15.30 -11.99 -5.14
N CYS A 74 -16.13 -11.32 -4.35
CA CYS A 74 -15.87 -11.08 -2.94
C CYS A 74 -17.14 -11.20 -2.09
N GLN A 75 -16.97 -11.20 -0.77
CA GLN A 75 -18.05 -11.18 0.22
C GLN A 75 -17.86 -10.03 1.21
N THR A 76 -18.93 -9.30 1.54
CA THR A 76 -18.91 -8.26 2.58
C THR A 76 -18.68 -8.85 3.98
N LEU A 77 -17.82 -8.22 4.78
CA LEU A 77 -17.56 -8.59 6.19
C LEU A 77 -18.29 -7.69 7.20
N GLN A 78 -18.99 -6.67 6.71
CA GLN A 78 -19.72 -5.66 7.47
C GLN A 78 -20.99 -5.25 6.71
N ASN A 79 -21.92 -4.57 7.38
CA ASN A 79 -23.02 -3.87 6.71
C ASN A 79 -22.45 -2.67 5.93
N VAL A 80 -23.02 -2.42 4.75
CA VAL A 80 -22.67 -1.30 3.86
C VAL A 80 -23.84 -0.35 3.81
N TYR A 81 -23.59 0.91 4.13
CA TYR A 81 -24.60 1.98 4.15
C TYR A 81 -24.29 3.01 3.07
N ARG A 82 -25.23 3.90 2.78
CA ARG A 82 -25.08 4.95 1.76
C ARG A 82 -23.80 5.78 1.89
N ASP A 83 -23.36 6.04 3.12
CA ASP A 83 -22.25 6.93 3.42
C ASP A 83 -20.90 6.19 3.58
N THR A 84 -20.87 4.85 3.48
CA THR A 84 -19.62 4.09 3.63
C THR A 84 -18.79 4.11 2.35
N GLN A 85 -17.76 4.98 2.32
CA GLN A 85 -16.81 5.10 1.22
C GLN A 85 -16.00 3.80 0.98
N GLN A 86 -15.55 3.16 2.06
CA GLN A 86 -14.73 1.95 2.03
C GLN A 86 -15.44 0.76 2.70
N ILE A 87 -15.31 -0.41 2.08
CA ILE A 87 -16.01 -1.64 2.46
C ILE A 87 -14.99 -2.74 2.76
N ARG A 88 -15.09 -3.34 3.95
CA ARG A 88 -14.31 -4.52 4.32
C ARG A 88 -14.90 -5.77 3.66
N ILE A 89 -14.08 -6.49 2.91
CA ILE A 89 -14.45 -7.66 2.13
C ILE A 89 -13.56 -8.88 2.41
N ARG A 90 -13.96 -10.04 1.90
CA ARG A 90 -13.14 -11.24 1.71
C ARG A 90 -13.12 -11.62 0.24
N TRP A 91 -11.93 -11.72 -0.36
CA TRP A 91 -11.77 -12.16 -1.74
C TRP A 91 -12.00 -13.67 -1.88
N TYR A 92 -12.49 -14.06 -3.06
CA TYR A 92 -12.56 -15.45 -3.48
C TYR A 92 -11.67 -15.66 -4.70
N SER A 93 -10.71 -16.59 -4.59
CA SER A 93 -9.83 -16.99 -5.69
C SER A 93 -10.39 -18.20 -6.43
N PHE A 94 -10.01 -18.34 -7.70
CA PHE A 94 -10.27 -19.57 -8.47
C PHE A 94 -9.59 -20.78 -7.81
N VAL A 95 -10.22 -21.95 -7.91
CA VAL A 95 -9.64 -23.23 -7.46
C VAL A 95 -8.73 -23.84 -8.54
N ASP A 96 -9.13 -23.69 -9.80
CA ASP A 96 -8.39 -24.20 -10.96
C ASP A 96 -7.43 -23.13 -11.49
N GLU A 97 -6.14 -23.25 -11.16
CA GLU A 97 -5.08 -22.35 -11.67
C GLU A 97 -4.94 -22.34 -13.21
N ASN A 98 -5.59 -23.30 -13.90
CA ASN A 98 -5.56 -23.46 -15.36
C ASN A 98 -6.76 -22.85 -16.10
N GLN A 99 -7.72 -22.21 -15.42
CA GLN A 99 -8.83 -21.50 -16.10
C GLN A 99 -8.43 -20.07 -16.45
N ASP A 100 -8.71 -19.63 -17.69
CA ASP A 100 -8.53 -18.24 -18.11
C ASP A 100 -9.40 -17.31 -17.23
N GLU A 101 -8.82 -16.28 -16.60
CA GLU A 101 -9.58 -15.27 -15.81
C GLU A 101 -10.73 -14.62 -16.59
N ASN A 102 -10.63 -14.61 -17.92
CA ASN A 102 -11.60 -14.03 -18.84
C ASN A 102 -12.79 -14.97 -19.18
N LYS A 103 -12.76 -16.23 -18.72
CA LYS A 103 -13.76 -17.28 -19.00
C LYS A 103 -14.39 -17.85 -17.73
N VAL A 104 -14.88 -16.98 -16.85
CA VAL A 104 -15.70 -17.40 -15.70
C VAL A 104 -17.05 -17.93 -16.20
N ASP A 105 -17.29 -19.23 -16.05
CA ASP A 105 -18.54 -19.92 -16.39
C ASP A 105 -19.04 -20.75 -15.18
N GLU A 106 -20.11 -21.53 -15.28
CA GLU A 106 -20.69 -22.24 -14.10
C GLU A 106 -19.76 -23.28 -13.47
N ASN A 107 -18.85 -23.83 -14.27
CA ASN A 107 -17.84 -24.80 -13.83
C ASN A 107 -16.62 -24.12 -13.17
N THR A 108 -16.62 -22.80 -13.03
CA THR A 108 -15.55 -22.04 -12.37
C THR A 108 -15.78 -22.04 -10.85
N TYR A 109 -15.02 -22.89 -10.15
CA TYR A 109 -15.07 -22.98 -8.69
C TYR A 109 -14.25 -21.88 -8.02
N PHE A 110 -14.86 -21.23 -7.03
CA PHE A 110 -14.27 -20.18 -6.21
C PHE A 110 -14.06 -20.66 -4.77
N LYS A 111 -13.03 -20.16 -4.09
CA LYS A 111 -12.70 -20.52 -2.70
C LYS A 111 -12.26 -19.29 -1.91
N GLU A 112 -12.57 -19.28 -0.61
CA GLU A 112 -12.18 -18.21 0.31
C GLU A 112 -10.65 -17.98 0.31
N SER A 113 -10.25 -16.72 0.13
CA SER A 113 -8.86 -16.28 0.07
C SER A 113 -8.54 -15.34 1.24
N TYR A 114 -8.13 -14.09 1.00
CA TYR A 114 -7.75 -13.12 2.04
C TYR A 114 -8.81 -12.02 2.28
N PRO A 115 -8.86 -11.42 3.48
CA PRO A 115 -9.66 -10.22 3.76
C PRO A 115 -8.97 -8.94 3.27
N ASP A 116 -9.75 -7.95 2.83
CA ASP A 116 -9.25 -6.71 2.20
C ASP A 116 -10.24 -5.55 2.38
N THR A 117 -9.89 -4.36 1.86
CA THR A 117 -10.72 -3.14 1.83
C THR A 117 -10.79 -2.54 0.44
N ILE A 118 -12.01 -2.30 -0.07
CA ILE A 118 -12.26 -1.71 -1.40
C ILE A 118 -13.17 -0.49 -1.32
N GLU A 119 -13.10 0.37 -2.34
CA GLU A 119 -14.01 1.50 -2.53
C GLU A 119 -15.34 1.05 -3.15
N ILE A 120 -16.46 1.65 -2.73
CA ILE A 120 -17.81 1.28 -3.16
C ILE A 120 -18.02 1.38 -4.69
N GLU A 121 -17.30 2.29 -5.36
CA GLU A 121 -17.36 2.49 -6.82
C GLU A 121 -16.80 1.31 -7.64
N THR A 122 -16.04 0.41 -7.02
CA THR A 122 -15.44 -0.76 -7.71
C THR A 122 -16.42 -1.92 -7.91
N ILE A 123 -17.58 -1.89 -7.24
CA ILE A 123 -18.60 -2.93 -7.25
C ILE A 123 -19.47 -2.82 -8.52
N LEU A 124 -19.68 -3.95 -9.19
CA LEU A 124 -20.55 -4.08 -10.36
C LEU A 124 -21.99 -4.47 -9.97
N THR A 125 -22.13 -5.50 -9.13
CA THR A 125 -23.43 -6.03 -8.66
C THR A 125 -23.29 -6.79 -7.35
N ALA A 126 -24.37 -6.87 -6.59
CA ALA A 126 -24.55 -7.94 -5.61
C ALA A 126 -25.03 -9.24 -6.27
N ILE A 127 -24.73 -10.36 -5.64
CA ILE A 127 -25.21 -11.70 -5.98
C ILE A 127 -26.03 -12.21 -4.79
N GLU A 128 -27.29 -12.52 -5.03
CA GLU A 128 -28.25 -12.94 -4.00
C GLU A 128 -28.05 -14.41 -3.59
N THR A 129 -27.88 -15.30 -4.56
CA THR A 129 -27.71 -16.75 -4.35
C THR A 129 -26.44 -17.28 -4.99
N VAL A 130 -25.80 -18.24 -4.32
CA VAL A 130 -24.57 -18.88 -4.79
C VAL A 130 -24.60 -20.35 -4.41
N ASN A 131 -24.27 -21.25 -5.34
CA ASN A 131 -24.15 -22.68 -5.04
C ASN A 131 -22.97 -22.89 -4.09
N ARG A 132 -23.15 -23.70 -3.03
CA ARG A 132 -22.10 -24.03 -2.06
C ARG A 132 -21.90 -25.52 -2.00
N TYR A 133 -20.64 -25.96 -1.99
CA TYR A 133 -20.25 -27.36 -1.95
C TYR A 133 -19.58 -27.70 -0.60
N SER A 134 -19.44 -28.99 -0.29
CA SER A 134 -18.81 -29.51 0.94
C SER A 134 -17.44 -28.90 1.24
N ASP A 135 -16.67 -28.66 0.18
CA ASP A 135 -15.23 -28.37 0.24
C ASP A 135 -14.95 -26.87 0.50
N LYS A 136 -15.98 -26.12 0.91
CA LYS A 136 -16.02 -24.65 1.02
C LYS A 136 -15.76 -23.92 -0.30
N THR A 137 -15.95 -24.62 -1.42
CA THR A 137 -15.98 -24.05 -2.76
C THR A 137 -17.40 -23.58 -3.10
N ILE A 138 -17.49 -22.58 -3.96
CA ILE A 138 -18.76 -21.98 -4.41
C ILE A 138 -18.75 -21.76 -5.94
N THR A 139 -19.92 -21.84 -6.58
CA THR A 139 -20.10 -21.51 -8.02
C THR A 139 -21.24 -20.53 -8.23
N LEU A 140 -21.07 -19.63 -9.21
CA LEU A 140 -22.05 -18.60 -9.56
C LEU A 140 -23.10 -19.14 -10.53
N HIS A 141 -24.34 -18.65 -10.44
CA HIS A 141 -25.38 -19.03 -11.40
C HIS A 141 -25.12 -18.42 -12.78
N LYS A 142 -25.46 -19.18 -13.82
CA LYS A 142 -25.51 -18.82 -15.24
C LYS A 142 -26.02 -17.39 -15.49
N GLN A 143 -27.09 -17.00 -14.81
CA GLN A 143 -27.72 -15.69 -14.94
C GLN A 143 -26.82 -14.55 -14.43
N ASP A 144 -26.22 -14.70 -13.25
CA ASP A 144 -25.46 -13.62 -12.59
C ASP A 144 -24.08 -13.40 -13.22
N ILE A 145 -23.49 -14.47 -13.76
CA ILE A 145 -22.33 -14.41 -14.65
C ILE A 145 -22.67 -13.53 -15.88
N VAL A 146 -23.82 -13.76 -16.53
CA VAL A 146 -24.26 -12.98 -17.70
C VAL A 146 -24.61 -11.53 -17.32
N LYS A 147 -25.32 -11.30 -16.22
CA LYS A 147 -25.60 -9.95 -15.67
C LYS A 147 -24.29 -9.19 -15.47
N THR A 148 -23.33 -9.78 -14.76
CA THR A 148 -22.01 -9.19 -14.47
C THR A 148 -21.21 -8.90 -15.74
N LYS A 149 -21.07 -9.89 -16.64
CA LYS A 149 -20.40 -9.70 -17.95
C LYS A 149 -21.05 -8.55 -18.75
N SER A 150 -22.39 -8.38 -18.69
CA SER A 150 -23.09 -7.29 -19.38
C SER A 150 -22.85 -5.90 -18.76
N LEU A 151 -22.72 -5.80 -17.44
CA LEU A 151 -22.48 -4.54 -16.72
C LEU A 151 -21.02 -4.11 -16.81
N LEU A 152 -20.09 -5.06 -16.77
CA LEU A 152 -18.67 -4.84 -17.07
C LEU A 152 -18.48 -4.28 -18.49
N GLN A 153 -19.19 -4.80 -19.50
CA GLN A 153 -19.17 -4.21 -20.84
C GLN A 153 -19.78 -2.79 -20.89
N LYS A 154 -20.75 -2.46 -20.03
CA LYS A 154 -21.33 -1.11 -19.96
C LYS A 154 -20.36 -0.10 -19.34
N SER A 155 -19.67 -0.45 -18.25
CA SER A 155 -18.70 0.45 -17.60
C SER A 155 -17.47 0.72 -18.49
N ILE A 156 -16.90 -0.32 -19.13
CA ILE A 156 -15.83 -0.16 -20.12
C ILE A 156 -16.27 0.76 -21.29
N LYS A 157 -17.50 0.61 -21.78
CA LYS A 157 -18.04 1.48 -22.84
C LYS A 157 -18.19 2.93 -22.35
N ALA A 158 -18.67 3.16 -21.12
CA ALA A 158 -18.83 4.48 -20.54
C ALA A 158 -17.50 5.26 -20.50
N GLU A 159 -16.44 4.69 -19.93
CA GLU A 159 -15.08 5.28 -19.91
C GLU A 159 -14.57 5.63 -21.32
N SER A 160 -14.73 4.69 -22.25
CA SER A 160 -14.31 4.88 -23.65
C SER A 160 -15.04 6.02 -24.36
N SER A 161 -16.22 6.43 -23.86
CA SER A 161 -16.99 7.57 -24.38
C SER A 161 -16.54 8.90 -23.76
N VAL A 162 -16.25 8.93 -22.46
CA VAL A 162 -15.69 10.11 -21.77
C VAL A 162 -14.36 10.53 -22.42
N LEU A 163 -13.48 9.57 -22.69
CA LEU A 163 -12.18 9.76 -23.36
C LEU A 163 -12.27 10.26 -24.82
N LYS A 164 -13.45 10.23 -25.44
CA LYS A 164 -13.72 10.80 -26.78
C LYS A 164 -14.29 12.21 -26.67
N ASN A 165 -15.23 12.44 -25.76
CA ASN A 165 -15.90 13.73 -25.57
C ASN A 165 -14.99 14.83 -25.00
N THR A 166 -13.90 14.49 -24.32
CA THR A 166 -12.88 15.47 -23.91
C THR A 166 -12.01 15.96 -25.07
N LYS A 167 -11.81 15.15 -26.13
CA LYS A 167 -10.94 15.50 -27.27
C LYS A 167 -11.60 16.47 -28.26
N SER A 168 -12.94 16.51 -28.31
CA SER A 168 -13.71 17.41 -29.18
C SER A 168 -13.92 18.83 -28.61
N LYS A 169 -13.54 19.10 -27.36
CA LYS A 169 -13.74 20.41 -26.69
C LYS A 169 -12.57 21.39 -26.76
N LYS A 170 -11.52 21.14 -27.55
CA LYS A 170 -10.54 22.19 -27.91
C LYS A 170 -11.18 23.19 -28.90
N ARG A 171 -11.86 24.20 -28.36
CA ARG A 171 -12.44 25.32 -29.14
C ARG A 171 -11.32 26.07 -29.87
N LYS A 172 -11.55 26.42 -31.14
CA LYS A 172 -10.73 27.42 -31.85
C LYS A 172 -10.71 28.72 -31.05
N VAL A 173 -9.52 29.23 -30.76
CA VAL A 173 -9.30 30.68 -30.61
C VAL A 173 -8.77 31.15 -31.96
N THR A 174 -9.47 32.10 -32.58
CA THR A 174 -9.11 32.62 -33.90
C THR A 174 -8.20 33.82 -33.74
N ILE A 175 -7.03 33.79 -34.35
CA ILE A 175 -6.22 34.98 -34.63
C ILE A 175 -6.04 35.02 -36.15
N ASN A 176 -6.37 36.14 -36.76
CA ASN A 176 -6.23 36.35 -38.20
C ASN A 176 -4.87 36.97 -38.50
N SER A 177 -4.13 36.39 -39.45
CA SER A 177 -3.15 37.12 -40.27
C SER A 177 -2.95 36.36 -41.58
N ASP A 178 -3.11 37.08 -42.70
CA ASP A 178 -3.13 36.50 -44.04
C ASP A 178 -1.72 36.35 -44.63
N VAL A 179 -1.44 35.18 -45.24
CA VAL A 179 -0.57 35.10 -46.42
C VAL A 179 -1.10 34.02 -47.39
N ALA A 180 -1.06 34.34 -48.68
CA ALA A 180 -1.34 33.51 -49.84
C ALA A 180 -0.34 32.33 -50.02
N SER A 181 -0.55 31.27 -50.82
CA SER A 181 -1.75 30.67 -51.46
C SER A 181 -1.42 29.21 -51.95
N PRO A 182 -1.90 28.60 -53.07
CA PRO A 182 -2.39 27.20 -53.01
C PRO A 182 -1.63 26.20 -53.92
N VAL A 183 -2.07 24.92 -53.95
CA VAL A 183 -2.29 24.16 -55.21
C VAL A 183 -3.08 22.85 -55.02
N ARG A 184 -3.92 22.53 -56.03
CA ARG A 184 -4.65 21.28 -56.44
C ARG A 184 -4.74 20.10 -55.43
N LYS A 185 -5.93 19.58 -55.04
CA LYS A 185 -7.11 19.02 -55.77
C LYS A 185 -6.96 17.60 -56.37
N ARG A 186 -7.64 16.62 -55.73
CA ARG A 186 -8.26 15.38 -56.30
C ARG A 186 -7.25 14.31 -56.81
N ARG A 187 -7.61 13.02 -56.99
CA ARG A 187 -8.93 12.33 -57.12
C ARG A 187 -8.87 10.87 -56.58
N ARG A 188 -10.03 10.23 -56.32
CA ARG A 188 -10.17 8.76 -56.15
C ARG A 188 -10.58 8.10 -57.48
N THR A 189 -10.22 6.83 -57.70
CA THR A 189 -10.81 5.89 -58.68
C THR A 189 -10.65 4.44 -58.20
N VAL A 190 -11.48 3.53 -58.72
CA VAL A 190 -11.77 2.15 -58.25
C VAL A 190 -12.24 1.32 -59.46
N ASP A 191 -11.91 0.05 -59.68
CA ASP A 191 -10.74 -0.76 -59.25
C ASP A 191 -10.21 -1.53 -60.51
N VAL A 192 -10.14 -2.86 -60.75
CA VAL A 192 -10.33 -4.12 -59.98
C VAL A 192 -9.65 -5.29 -60.72
N ASN A 193 -9.14 -6.31 -59.99
CA ASN A 193 -8.49 -7.56 -60.47
C ASN A 193 -7.19 -7.39 -61.32
N GLY A 194 -6.26 -8.34 -61.38
CA GLY A 194 -6.07 -9.59 -60.61
C GLY A 194 -5.27 -10.65 -61.42
N ILE A 195 -4.28 -11.32 -60.80
CA ILE A 195 -3.66 -12.63 -61.16
C ILE A 195 -2.48 -12.91 -60.21
N GLU A 196 -2.24 -14.18 -59.88
CA GLU A 196 -1.21 -14.60 -58.90
C GLU A 196 0.20 -14.71 -59.49
N GLN A 197 1.23 -14.36 -58.70
CA GLN A 197 2.49 -15.13 -58.68
C GLN A 197 3.03 -15.25 -57.23
N LYS A 198 3.42 -16.48 -56.87
CA LYS A 198 3.91 -16.82 -55.52
C LYS A 198 5.39 -16.43 -55.38
N THR A 199 5.67 -15.33 -54.69
CA THR A 199 7.02 -15.02 -54.18
C THR A 199 7.00 -15.00 -52.66
N VAL A 200 7.85 -15.80 -52.02
CA VAL A 200 7.88 -15.93 -50.55
C VAL A 200 8.45 -14.63 -49.94
N PRO A 201 7.66 -13.85 -49.18
CA PRO A 201 8.22 -12.70 -48.48
C PRO A 201 9.12 -13.19 -47.35
N LYS A 202 10.40 -12.82 -47.42
CA LYS A 202 11.39 -13.13 -46.37
C LYS A 202 10.84 -12.66 -45.02
N LYS A 203 10.97 -13.50 -43.97
CA LYS A 203 10.54 -13.19 -42.59
C LYS A 203 10.89 -11.75 -42.24
N SER A 204 9.87 -10.88 -42.17
CA SER A 204 10.06 -9.52 -41.69
C SER A 204 10.55 -9.64 -40.26
N LYS A 205 11.79 -9.19 -40.01
CA LYS A 205 12.27 -9.04 -38.64
C LYS A 205 11.24 -8.15 -37.95
N ALA A 206 10.59 -8.67 -36.91
CA ALA A 206 9.66 -7.86 -36.14
C ALA A 206 10.39 -6.58 -35.76
N ASN A 207 9.76 -5.42 -36.00
CA ASN A 207 10.30 -4.17 -35.53
C ASN A 207 10.22 -4.22 -34.00
N LEU A 208 11.28 -4.73 -33.36
CA LEU A 208 11.55 -4.38 -31.97
C LEU A 208 11.49 -2.86 -31.95
N PHE A 209 10.53 -2.33 -31.18
CA PHE A 209 10.46 -0.91 -30.91
C PHE A 209 11.87 -0.48 -30.54
N LYS A 210 12.47 0.43 -31.32
CA LYS A 210 13.78 0.98 -30.98
C LYS A 210 13.60 1.62 -29.62
N VAL A 211 14.03 0.92 -28.57
CA VAL A 211 14.13 1.47 -27.22
C VAL A 211 14.98 2.70 -27.39
N GLN A 212 14.34 3.87 -27.32
CA GLN A 212 15.06 5.13 -27.31
C GLN A 212 15.86 5.09 -26.03
N SER A 213 17.14 4.76 -26.15
CA SER A 213 18.02 4.71 -25.00
C SER A 213 18.08 6.14 -24.48
N ASN A 214 17.50 6.38 -23.30
CA ASN A 214 17.44 7.69 -22.64
C ASN A 214 18.83 8.12 -22.10
N ARG A 215 19.84 8.06 -22.97
CA ARG A 215 21.25 8.46 -22.74
C ARG A 215 21.40 9.97 -22.59
N PHE A 216 20.36 10.72 -22.95
CA PHE A 216 20.26 12.16 -22.84
C PHE A 216 18.96 12.54 -22.11
N LEU A 217 18.75 11.97 -20.92
CA LEU A 217 17.89 12.62 -19.93
C LEU A 217 18.44 14.04 -19.72
N LYS A 218 17.60 15.05 -19.95
CA LYS A 218 17.93 16.44 -19.62
C LYS A 218 17.52 16.69 -18.17
N GLU A 219 18.35 17.41 -17.44
CA GLU A 219 18.04 17.87 -16.09
C GLU A 219 16.74 18.69 -16.10
N ASN A 220 15.87 18.42 -15.13
CA ASN A 220 14.58 19.10 -15.05
C ASN A 220 14.75 20.40 -14.26
N GLN A 221 14.92 21.51 -14.98
CA GLN A 221 15.12 22.86 -14.40
C GLN A 221 13.96 23.35 -13.50
N ALA A 222 12.84 22.63 -13.41
CA ALA A 222 11.77 22.88 -12.44
C ALA A 222 11.99 22.19 -11.07
N VAL A 223 13.02 21.35 -10.92
CA VAL A 223 13.42 20.75 -9.64
C VAL A 223 14.43 21.68 -8.95
N THR A 224 14.27 21.86 -7.64
CA THR A 224 15.18 22.63 -6.80
C THR A 224 16.16 21.68 -6.11
N ASP A 225 17.44 21.74 -6.48
CA ASP A 225 18.48 20.88 -5.92
C ASP A 225 18.97 21.43 -4.57
N TYR A 226 18.47 20.84 -3.48
CA TYR A 226 18.88 21.18 -2.11
C TYR A 226 20.13 20.39 -1.71
N GLN A 227 21.21 21.11 -1.37
CA GLN A 227 22.46 20.54 -0.85
C GLN A 227 22.34 20.04 0.61
N VAL A 228 21.31 20.49 1.33
CA VAL A 228 21.07 20.26 2.76
C VAL A 228 19.58 20.01 2.97
N ASP A 229 19.20 19.22 3.98
CA ASP A 229 17.82 18.80 4.26
C ASP A 229 16.88 20.01 4.45
N PRO A 230 15.97 20.30 3.49
CA PRO A 230 15.12 21.49 3.54
C PRO A 230 14.04 21.40 4.63
N PHE A 231 13.83 20.23 5.22
CA PHE A 231 12.86 20.05 6.28
C PHE A 231 13.38 20.51 7.64
N PHE A 232 14.66 20.28 7.93
CA PHE A 232 15.25 20.53 9.26
C PHE A 232 16.27 21.66 9.32
N GLU A 233 16.96 21.97 8.21
CA GLU A 233 18.22 22.71 8.24
C GLU A 233 18.20 23.97 7.33
N LEU A 234 17.09 24.24 6.65
CA LEU A 234 16.84 25.48 5.87
C LEU A 234 15.53 26.14 6.29
N ASN A 235 15.47 27.49 6.29
CA ASN A 235 14.23 28.21 6.59
C ASN A 235 13.30 28.38 5.37
N VAL A 236 12.92 27.26 4.75
CA VAL A 236 11.97 27.21 3.60
C VAL A 236 10.56 26.89 4.12
N SER A 237 9.52 27.54 3.60
CA SER A 237 8.13 27.20 3.97
C SER A 237 7.77 25.78 3.52
N VAL A 238 7.34 24.93 4.46
CA VAL A 238 7.01 23.52 4.19
C VAL A 238 5.48 23.36 4.20
N PRO A 239 4.87 22.75 3.17
CA PRO A 239 3.44 22.46 3.18
C PRO A 239 3.09 21.41 4.23
N PHE A 240 1.86 21.44 4.74
CA PHE A 240 1.34 20.39 5.61
C PHE A 240 1.28 19.04 4.85
N ILE A 241 1.93 18.02 5.40
CA ILE A 241 2.04 16.67 4.79
C ILE A 241 1.31 15.62 5.64
N SER A 242 1.52 15.63 6.95
CA SER A 242 0.84 14.77 7.93
C SER A 242 1.12 15.28 9.35
N SER A 243 0.34 14.86 10.35
CA SER A 243 0.56 15.28 11.73
C SER A 243 1.94 14.88 12.27
N SER A 244 2.45 13.68 11.92
CA SER A 244 3.80 13.24 12.31
C SER A 244 4.90 14.10 11.69
N VAL A 245 4.73 14.53 10.45
CA VAL A 245 5.68 15.41 9.77
C VAL A 245 5.61 16.82 10.36
N GLN A 246 4.41 17.40 10.46
CA GLN A 246 4.18 18.72 11.08
C GLN A 246 4.79 18.80 12.49
N SER A 247 4.54 17.77 13.31
CA SER A 247 5.07 17.68 14.68
C SER A 247 6.60 17.56 14.76
N LYS A 248 7.28 17.08 13.70
CA LYS A 248 8.75 17.10 13.62
C LYS A 248 9.32 18.48 13.30
N LEU A 249 8.53 19.46 12.85
CA LEU A 249 9.00 20.84 12.64
C LEU A 249 9.46 21.51 13.94
N ALA A 250 9.04 21.02 15.11
CA ALA A 250 9.59 21.43 16.39
C ALA A 250 11.12 21.22 16.49
N ILE A 251 11.64 20.17 15.85
CA ILE A 251 13.08 19.89 15.78
C ILE A 251 13.78 20.92 14.88
N ARG A 252 13.16 21.28 13.75
CA ARG A 252 13.65 22.36 12.86
C ARG A 252 13.68 23.70 13.58
N ALA A 253 12.61 24.06 14.30
CA ALA A 253 12.53 25.32 15.05
C ALA A 253 13.71 25.43 16.04
N VAL A 254 14.00 24.36 16.78
CA VAL A 254 15.16 24.30 17.70
C VAL A 254 16.51 24.32 16.96
N LEU A 255 16.63 23.68 15.80
CA LEU A 255 17.86 23.71 14.99
C LEU A 255 18.15 25.09 14.38
N LEU A 256 17.12 25.87 14.06
CA LEU A 256 17.22 27.22 13.52
C LEU A 256 17.19 28.32 14.60
N ASN A 257 17.02 27.96 15.87
CA ASN A 257 16.76 28.87 17.01
C ASN A 257 15.50 29.77 16.82
N ASP A 258 14.46 29.25 16.17
CA ASP A 258 13.22 29.95 15.88
C ASP A 258 12.17 29.71 17.00
N ALA A 259 12.07 30.67 17.92
CA ALA A 259 11.18 30.59 19.07
C ALA A 259 9.70 30.78 18.72
N ASP A 260 9.39 31.56 17.69
CA ASP A 260 8.01 31.89 17.34
C ASP A 260 7.39 30.78 16.47
N LEU A 261 8.18 30.14 15.61
CA LEU A 261 7.81 28.87 14.99
C LEU A 261 7.54 27.79 16.06
N LEU A 262 8.39 27.67 17.09
CA LEU A 262 8.17 26.69 18.16
C LEU A 262 6.85 26.94 18.92
N LYS A 263 6.57 28.18 19.31
CA LYS A 263 5.31 28.55 19.98
C LYS A 263 4.09 28.25 19.08
N SER A 264 4.14 28.64 17.81
CA SER A 264 3.02 28.36 16.88
C SER A 264 2.77 26.86 16.66
N LEU A 265 3.80 26.01 16.71
CA LEU A 265 3.66 24.55 16.67
C LEU A 265 3.17 23.94 18.00
N ILE A 266 3.47 24.58 19.14
CA ILE A 266 2.85 24.25 20.42
C ILE A 266 1.36 24.62 20.40
N ASP A 267 0.99 25.73 19.77
CA ASP A 267 -0.39 26.22 19.65
C ASP A 267 -1.25 25.48 18.61
N ASP A 268 -0.65 24.86 17.59
CA ASP A 268 -1.33 24.09 16.53
C ASP A 268 -1.88 22.73 17.03
N VAL A 269 -2.92 22.78 17.85
CA VAL A 269 -3.62 21.61 18.43
C VAL A 269 -4.18 20.68 17.34
N ASP A 270 -4.66 21.23 16.23
CA ASP A 270 -5.32 20.49 15.15
C ASP A 270 -4.36 19.63 14.31
N ARG A 271 -3.09 20.03 14.18
CA ARG A 271 -2.12 19.36 13.29
C ARG A 271 -0.89 18.80 13.99
N VAL A 272 -0.59 19.24 15.22
CA VAL A 272 0.57 18.76 16.00
C VAL A 272 0.12 17.84 17.14
N TYR A 273 0.49 16.55 17.05
CA TYR A 273 0.18 15.58 18.11
C TYR A 273 1.16 15.63 19.29
N SER A 274 2.44 15.92 19.04
CA SER A 274 3.45 16.06 20.10
C SER A 274 4.71 16.74 19.61
N VAL A 275 5.16 17.77 20.32
CA VAL A 275 6.37 18.56 20.04
C VAL A 275 7.65 17.76 20.35
N HIS A 276 7.56 16.66 21.11
CA HIS A 276 8.70 15.89 21.62
C HIS A 276 9.05 14.63 20.80
N ILE A 277 8.59 14.54 19.55
CA ILE A 277 8.92 13.44 18.63
C ILE A 277 10.42 13.34 18.38
N LYS A 278 10.90 12.12 18.10
CA LYS A 278 12.29 11.81 17.74
C LYS A 278 12.51 11.93 16.23
N ARG A 279 13.64 12.52 15.78
CA ARG A 279 13.92 12.76 14.35
C ARG A 279 13.83 11.46 13.54
N ASP A 280 14.69 10.48 13.80
CA ASP A 280 14.73 9.20 13.07
C ASP A 280 15.15 8.01 13.95
N LEU A 281 15.04 6.78 13.43
CA LEU A 281 15.49 5.56 14.12
C LEU A 281 16.98 5.57 14.56
N PRO A 282 17.96 5.89 13.68
CA PRO A 282 19.38 5.94 14.07
C PRO A 282 19.78 7.24 14.79
N LYS A 283 18.95 8.30 14.72
CA LYS A 283 19.16 9.59 15.40
C LYS A 283 17.92 9.89 16.25
N SER A 284 17.78 9.15 17.34
CA SER A 284 16.59 9.10 18.19
C SER A 284 16.44 10.31 19.15
N PHE A 285 16.99 11.46 18.77
CA PHE A 285 16.90 12.74 19.46
C PHE A 285 15.57 13.45 19.17
N SER A 286 14.98 14.04 20.19
CA SER A 286 13.81 14.94 20.08
C SER A 286 14.20 16.41 20.21
N ALA A 287 13.27 17.34 20.01
CA ALA A 287 13.50 18.79 20.12
C ALA A 287 14.28 19.18 21.39
N ILE A 288 13.92 18.63 22.57
CA ILE A 288 14.63 18.85 23.85
C ILE A 288 16.12 18.50 23.76
N HIS A 289 16.47 17.39 23.12
CA HIS A 289 17.86 16.95 22.99
C HIS A 289 18.68 17.90 22.09
N TYR A 290 18.04 18.51 21.10
CA TYR A 290 18.67 19.53 20.26
C TYR A 290 18.78 20.87 20.99
N ALA A 291 17.82 21.26 21.82
CA ALA A 291 17.87 22.50 22.60
C ALA A 291 19.01 22.47 23.62
N VAL A 292 19.13 21.36 24.37
CA VAL A 292 20.27 21.08 25.26
C VAL A 292 21.59 21.08 24.48
N ARG A 293 21.66 20.42 23.32
CA ARG A 293 22.89 20.38 22.51
C ARG A 293 23.31 21.74 21.96
N ASN A 294 22.34 22.62 21.68
CA ASN A 294 22.57 23.98 21.21
C ASN A 294 22.79 24.98 22.37
N ASN A 295 22.71 24.53 23.63
CA ASN A 295 22.70 25.37 24.85
C ASN A 295 21.64 26.48 24.83
N ASN A 296 20.52 26.28 24.11
CA ASN A 296 19.45 27.28 24.02
C ASN A 296 18.46 27.08 25.18
N ILE A 297 18.55 27.97 26.18
CA ILE A 297 17.76 27.89 27.42
C ILE A 297 16.29 28.26 27.17
N GLU A 298 16.03 29.34 26.42
CA GLU A 298 14.67 29.84 26.14
C GLU A 298 13.81 28.77 25.45
N LEU A 299 14.35 28.09 24.44
CA LEU A 299 13.63 27.00 23.76
C LEU A 299 13.52 25.74 24.62
N LEU A 300 14.46 25.52 25.55
CA LEU A 300 14.40 24.41 26.49
C LEU A 300 13.32 24.62 27.55
N GLU A 301 13.15 25.83 28.06
CA GLU A 301 12.09 26.22 29.00
C GLU A 301 10.70 26.03 28.36
N ILE A 302 10.49 26.59 27.15
CA ILE A 302 9.25 26.42 26.37
C ILE A 302 8.92 24.92 26.13
N LEU A 303 9.94 24.08 25.89
CA LEU A 303 9.75 22.64 25.72
C LEU A 303 9.50 21.88 27.03
N ILE A 304 9.98 22.39 28.16
CA ILE A 304 9.70 21.83 29.50
C ILE A 304 8.27 22.21 29.93
N GLU A 305 7.79 23.39 29.57
CA GLU A 305 6.41 23.82 29.81
C GLU A 305 5.38 22.94 29.09
N ASP A 306 5.50 22.67 27.78
CA ASP A 306 4.61 21.73 27.08
C ASP A 306 4.79 20.26 27.54
N LEU A 307 5.93 19.91 28.15
CA LEU A 307 6.16 18.57 28.73
C LEU A 307 5.46 18.40 30.10
N LEU A 308 5.45 19.44 30.93
CA LEU A 308 4.80 19.44 32.25
C LEU A 308 3.30 19.75 32.16
N HIS A 309 2.91 20.60 31.20
CA HIS A 309 1.55 21.08 31.00
C HIS A 309 1.11 20.89 29.52
N PRO A 310 1.09 19.64 29.01
CA PRO A 310 0.78 19.36 27.62
C PRO A 310 -0.63 19.80 27.25
N LYS A 311 -0.76 20.52 26.13
CA LYS A 311 -2.06 21.04 25.69
C LYS A 311 -3.09 19.93 25.47
N SER A 312 -4.28 20.13 26.02
CA SER A 312 -5.41 19.25 25.83
C SER A 312 -5.95 19.30 24.40
N GLY A 313 -6.52 18.19 23.92
CA GLY A 313 -7.19 18.12 22.62
C GLY A 313 -6.28 17.95 21.39
N ARG A 314 -4.94 17.84 21.55
CA ARG A 314 -4.00 17.62 20.43
C ARG A 314 -4.44 16.46 19.53
N CYS A 315 -4.23 16.63 18.22
CA CYS A 315 -4.64 15.65 17.22
C CYS A 315 -4.09 14.23 17.49
N SER A 316 -4.82 13.20 17.10
CA SER A 316 -4.45 11.81 17.45
C SER A 316 -3.11 11.36 16.85
N TYR A 317 -2.41 10.49 17.59
CA TYR A 317 -1.22 9.80 17.08
C TYR A 317 -1.61 8.95 15.85
N PRO A 318 -0.89 9.04 14.72
CA PRO A 318 -1.25 8.31 13.50
C PRO A 318 -1.10 6.79 13.69
N GLU A 319 -2.19 6.03 13.49
CA GLU A 319 -2.18 4.59 13.72
C GLU A 319 -1.32 3.85 12.68
N VAL A 320 -0.22 3.27 13.13
CA VAL A 320 0.66 2.45 12.29
C VAL A 320 0.11 1.03 12.18
N THR A 321 -0.68 0.79 11.13
CA THR A 321 -1.25 -0.53 10.80
C THR A 321 -0.17 -1.61 10.63
N LEU A 322 0.96 -1.27 9.98
CA LEU A 322 2.10 -2.17 9.74
C LEU A 322 3.07 -2.21 10.93
N LYS A 323 2.70 -2.94 11.99
CA LYS A 323 3.49 -3.04 13.24
C LYS A 323 4.92 -3.60 13.07
N LYS A 324 5.15 -4.44 12.05
CA LYS A 324 6.47 -4.96 11.69
C LYS A 324 6.48 -5.37 10.22
N GLN A 325 7.39 -4.81 9.44
CA GLN A 325 7.75 -5.35 8.13
C GLN A 325 8.94 -6.29 8.31
N THR A 326 8.82 -7.53 7.85
CA THR A 326 9.97 -8.40 7.60
C THR A 326 10.20 -8.50 6.10
N THR A 327 11.39 -8.94 5.72
CA THR A 327 11.87 -9.02 4.34
C THR A 327 11.43 -10.31 3.62
N GLY A 328 10.79 -11.22 4.37
CA GLY A 328 10.38 -12.54 3.92
C GLY A 328 11.51 -13.57 4.01
N ASN A 329 11.16 -14.82 4.30
CA ASN A 329 12.10 -15.93 4.24
C ASN A 329 11.88 -16.67 2.92
N ALA A 330 12.95 -16.86 2.13
CA ALA A 330 12.87 -17.64 0.91
C ALA A 330 12.63 -19.13 1.24
N SER A 331 11.55 -19.71 0.73
CA SER A 331 11.22 -21.12 0.95
C SER A 331 11.92 -22.01 -0.09
N ILE A 332 12.73 -22.95 0.39
CA ILE A 332 13.39 -23.98 -0.43
C ILE A 332 12.36 -24.75 -1.28
N ARG A 333 11.14 -24.99 -0.74
CA ARG A 333 10.06 -25.67 -1.48
C ARG A 333 9.50 -24.84 -2.65
N THR A 334 9.63 -23.53 -2.60
CA THR A 334 9.08 -22.60 -3.61
C THR A 334 10.09 -22.27 -4.70
N LEU A 335 11.39 -22.36 -4.41
CA LEU A 335 12.46 -22.03 -5.36
C LEU A 335 13.26 -23.26 -5.83
N GLY A 336 13.12 -24.42 -5.18
CA GLY A 336 13.80 -25.67 -5.56
C GLY A 336 15.27 -25.77 -5.10
N PHE A 337 15.87 -24.68 -4.63
CA PHE A 337 17.24 -24.64 -4.12
C PHE A 337 17.35 -23.79 -2.84
N LEU A 338 18.43 -24.02 -2.09
CA LEU A 338 18.70 -23.31 -0.84
C LEU A 338 19.13 -21.88 -1.14
N THR A 339 18.37 -20.92 -0.63
CA THR A 339 18.50 -19.49 -0.92
C THR A 339 18.92 -18.72 0.32
N ALA A 340 19.69 -17.64 0.12
CA ALA A 340 20.06 -16.74 1.20
C ALA A 340 18.82 -16.02 1.77
N GLU A 341 18.94 -15.53 3.00
CA GLU A 341 17.93 -14.68 3.61
C GLU A 341 17.65 -13.46 2.72
N ILE A 342 16.36 -13.16 2.48
CA ILE A 342 15.98 -12.01 1.67
C ILE A 342 16.28 -10.78 2.50
N MET A 343 17.16 -9.89 2.02
CA MET A 343 17.38 -8.60 2.65
C MET A 343 16.47 -7.52 2.04
N ALA A 344 16.14 -6.49 2.82
CA ALA A 344 15.20 -5.43 2.41
C ALA A 344 15.67 -4.71 1.14
N SER A 345 16.98 -4.56 1.00
CA SER A 345 17.66 -4.03 -0.17
C SER A 345 17.72 -5.06 -1.30
N ARG A 346 16.71 -5.06 -2.17
CA ARG A 346 16.84 -5.58 -3.56
C ARG A 346 17.78 -4.67 -4.39
N GLY A 347 19.04 -4.60 -3.99
CA GLY A 347 20.05 -3.69 -4.55
C GLY A 347 21.50 -4.14 -4.36
N ALA A 348 21.72 -5.40 -3.93
CA ALA A 348 22.99 -5.94 -3.45
C ALA A 348 24.15 -6.07 -4.46
N ARG A 349 24.12 -5.38 -5.61
CA ARG A 349 25.24 -5.33 -6.57
C ARG A 349 25.56 -3.98 -7.22
N GLU A 350 24.62 -3.03 -7.34
CA GLU A 350 24.87 -1.79 -8.11
C GLU A 350 24.15 -0.54 -7.58
N GLY A 351 22.88 -0.64 -7.16
CA GLY A 351 22.05 0.56 -6.89
C GLY A 351 22.51 1.44 -5.72
N ASN A 352 22.79 0.84 -4.56
CA ASN A 352 22.96 1.61 -3.30
C ASN A 352 24.19 2.53 -3.28
N ASN A 353 25.23 2.24 -4.08
CA ASN A 353 26.46 3.06 -4.12
C ASN A 353 26.38 4.22 -5.13
N ALA A 354 25.32 4.29 -5.95
CA ALA A 354 25.17 5.35 -6.95
C ALA A 354 25.06 6.76 -6.33
N LEU A 355 24.52 6.85 -5.10
CA LEU A 355 24.32 8.10 -4.35
C LEU A 355 25.39 8.34 -3.26
N LEU A 356 26.39 7.45 -3.14
CA LEU A 356 27.46 7.55 -2.14
C LEU A 356 28.79 8.07 -2.71
N LYS A 357 28.80 8.51 -3.97
CA LYS A 357 29.92 9.28 -4.53
C LYS A 357 29.88 10.71 -3.99
N VAL A 358 30.68 10.96 -2.95
CA VAL A 358 31.09 12.32 -2.58
C VAL A 358 31.83 12.91 -3.79
N TRP A 359 31.34 14.05 -4.29
CA TRP A 359 32.09 14.88 -5.22
C TRP A 359 33.09 15.70 -4.39
N HIS A 360 34.35 15.73 -4.84
CA HIS A 360 35.45 16.46 -4.21
C HIS A 360 35.50 17.92 -4.67
#